data_AF-A0A964WVA8-F1
#
_entry.id   AF-A0A964WVA8-F1
#
_cell.length_a   1.000
_cell.length_b   1.000
_cell.length_c   1.000
_cell.angle_alpha   90.00
_cell.angle_beta   90.00
_cell.angle_gamma   90.00
#
_symmetry.space_group_name_H-M   'P 1'
#
loop_
_entity.id
_entity.type
_entity.pdbx_description
1 polymer ?
#
loop_
_entity_poly.entity_id
_entity_poly.type
_entity_poly.pdbx_seq_one_letter_code
_entity_poly.pdbx_strand_id
1 'polypeptide(L)'
;MPEAEKDIDRVLCSLEIPITELVAGGGGEAQGTQRMRRALSDLGWVKRNIGIRKTVRWDDESDEQVVASLSHEIDHVKTFGPMNWAIALEIEWNNKDPFFDRDLENFKRLHAEGAISVGALITRGESLHRSMRTLLRRFIDQKGIDAVEALGEFGYRPTRRQQDIIERAAKRSGDFRQAWVDAFVRAESDQVASYPAALK
;
A
#
# COMPACT_ATOMS: atom_id res chain seq x y z
N MET A 1 -14.07 -19.01 -2.54
CA MET A 1 -15.17 -18.06 -2.82
C MET A 1 -14.90 -17.43 -4.18
N PRO A 2 -15.36 -18.05 -5.28
CA PRO A 2 -14.94 -17.67 -6.64
C PRO A 2 -15.32 -16.23 -7.04
N GLU A 3 -16.39 -15.67 -6.48
CA GLU A 3 -16.86 -14.32 -6.79
C GLU A 3 -15.89 -13.26 -6.25
N ALA A 4 -15.35 -13.47 -5.05
CA ALA A 4 -14.36 -12.56 -4.46
C ALA A 4 -13.05 -12.56 -5.26
N GLU A 5 -12.60 -13.75 -5.65
CA GLU A 5 -11.43 -13.93 -6.51
C GLU A 5 -11.60 -13.18 -7.83
N LYS A 6 -12.76 -13.34 -8.49
CA LYS A 6 -13.07 -12.64 -9.76
C LYS A 6 -13.07 -11.12 -9.61
N ASP A 7 -13.61 -10.59 -8.51
CA ASP A 7 -13.58 -9.14 -8.26
C ASP A 7 -12.14 -8.63 -8.14
N ILE A 8 -11.34 -9.29 -7.29
CA ILE A 8 -9.95 -8.91 -7.03
C ILE A 8 -9.11 -9.06 -8.30
N ASP A 9 -9.23 -10.19 -9.01
CA ASP A 9 -8.54 -10.46 -10.26
C ASP A 9 -8.88 -9.42 -11.33
N ARG A 10 -10.17 -9.10 -11.51
CA ARG A 10 -10.61 -8.05 -12.43
C ARG A 10 -9.95 -6.71 -12.13
N VAL A 11 -9.91 -6.32 -10.85
CA VAL A 11 -9.31 -5.04 -10.45
C VAL A 11 -7.80 -5.06 -10.70
N LEU A 12 -7.09 -6.10 -10.25
CA LEU A 12 -5.64 -6.21 -10.37
C LEU A 12 -5.18 -6.32 -11.83
N CYS A 13 -5.88 -7.08 -12.67
CA CYS A 13 -5.56 -7.20 -14.09
C CYS A 13 -5.87 -5.93 -14.89
N SER A 14 -6.77 -5.08 -14.40
CA SER A 14 -7.07 -3.78 -15.02
C SER A 14 -6.15 -2.65 -14.57
N LEU A 15 -5.28 -2.91 -13.57
CA LEU A 15 -4.41 -1.88 -13.01
C LEU A 15 -3.28 -1.53 -13.99
N GLU A 16 -3.35 -0.32 -14.54
CA GLU A 16 -2.23 0.29 -15.26
C GLU A 16 -1.58 1.37 -14.42
N ILE A 17 -0.24 1.43 -14.47
CA ILE A 17 0.56 2.42 -13.74
C ILE A 17 1.43 3.14 -14.76
N PRO A 18 1.00 4.31 -15.25
CA PRO A 18 1.80 5.11 -16.17
C PRO A 18 3.17 5.43 -15.56
N ILE A 19 4.22 5.34 -16.36
CA ILE A 19 5.59 5.66 -15.89
C ILE A 19 5.70 7.09 -15.37
N THR A 20 4.91 8.02 -15.91
CA THR A 20 4.83 9.41 -15.44
C THR A 20 4.27 9.50 -14.03
N GLU A 21 3.38 8.59 -13.63
CA GLU A 21 2.87 8.51 -12.27
C GLU A 21 3.95 8.03 -11.30
N LEU A 22 4.77 7.06 -11.73
CA LEU A 22 5.95 6.65 -10.96
C LEU A 22 6.97 7.79 -10.83
N VAL A 23 7.17 8.59 -11.88
CA VAL A 23 8.14 9.70 -11.90
C VAL A 23 7.71 10.87 -11.03
N ALA A 24 6.42 11.19 -10.97
CA ALA A 24 5.91 12.33 -10.19
C ALA A 24 6.32 12.28 -8.70
N GLY A 25 6.57 11.08 -8.16
CA GLY A 25 7.08 10.89 -6.80
C GLY A 25 6.00 11.02 -5.72
N GLY A 26 6.44 10.94 -4.45
CA GLY A 26 5.58 10.86 -3.27
C GLY A 26 5.15 12.21 -2.69
N GLY A 27 4.01 12.20 -1.98
CA GLY A 27 3.42 13.35 -1.28
C GLY A 27 1.95 13.14 -0.88
N GLY A 28 1.27 12.20 -1.54
CA GLY A 28 -0.06 11.70 -1.19
C GLY A 28 -0.23 10.25 -1.64
N GLU A 29 -1.44 9.71 -1.51
CA GLU A 29 -1.76 8.37 -1.99
C GLU A 29 -1.56 8.28 -3.53
N ALA A 30 -0.89 7.23 -3.99
CA ALA A 30 -0.65 7.01 -5.42
C ALA A 30 -1.97 6.92 -6.20
N GLN A 31 -2.03 7.48 -7.40
CA GLN A 31 -3.28 7.49 -8.18
C GLN A 31 -3.70 6.07 -8.56
N GLY A 32 -2.76 5.15 -8.78
CA GLY A 32 -3.00 3.73 -8.99
C GLY A 32 -3.72 3.09 -7.80
N THR A 33 -3.32 3.42 -6.57
CA THR A 33 -4.01 2.98 -5.36
C THR A 33 -5.43 3.53 -5.29
N GLN A 34 -5.61 4.82 -5.59
CA GLN A 34 -6.94 5.44 -5.64
C GLN A 34 -7.84 4.78 -6.69
N ARG A 35 -7.31 4.48 -7.87
CA ARG A 35 -8.03 3.75 -8.93
C ARG A 35 -8.46 2.37 -8.46
N MET A 36 -7.57 1.64 -7.80
CA MET A 36 -7.86 0.31 -7.24
C MET A 36 -8.96 0.37 -6.18
N ARG A 37 -8.88 1.31 -5.23
CA ARG A 37 -9.91 1.52 -4.19
C ARG A 37 -11.29 1.80 -4.79
N ARG A 38 -11.34 2.70 -5.79
CA ARG A 38 -12.58 3.03 -6.50
C ARG A 38 -13.15 1.81 -7.24
N ALA A 39 -12.31 1.09 -7.97
CA ALA A 39 -12.74 -0.11 -8.70
C ALA A 39 -13.31 -1.19 -7.77
N LEU A 40 -12.70 -1.40 -6.60
CA LEU A 40 -13.25 -2.29 -5.57
C LEU A 40 -14.58 -1.74 -4.99
N SER A 41 -14.64 -0.44 -4.72
CA SER A 41 -15.86 0.22 -4.21
C SER A 41 -17.03 0.08 -5.19
N ASP A 42 -16.78 0.24 -6.49
CA ASP A 42 -17.77 0.07 -7.55
C ASP A 42 -18.28 -1.38 -7.66
N LEU A 43 -17.46 -2.35 -7.23
CA LEU A 43 -17.85 -3.75 -7.08
C LEU A 43 -18.52 -4.05 -5.73
N GLY A 44 -18.79 -3.04 -4.91
CA GLY A 44 -19.50 -3.18 -3.63
C GLY A 44 -18.60 -3.55 -2.45
N TRP A 45 -17.29 -3.42 -2.58
CA TRP A 45 -16.38 -3.51 -1.45
C TRP A 45 -16.37 -2.19 -0.69
N VAL A 46 -16.90 -2.19 0.52
CA VAL A 46 -17.15 -0.93 1.25
C VAL A 46 -16.36 -0.85 2.54
N LYS A 47 -16.00 0.36 2.93
CA LYS A 47 -15.40 0.63 4.25
C LYS A 47 -16.36 0.22 5.35
N ARG A 48 -15.86 -0.49 6.37
CA ARG A 48 -16.63 -0.91 7.54
C ARG A 48 -15.84 -0.65 8.81
N ASN A 49 -16.53 -0.13 9.82
CA ASN A 49 -16.03 -0.15 11.19
C ASN A 49 -16.65 -1.37 11.91
N ILE A 50 -15.81 -2.33 12.25
CA ILE A 50 -16.20 -3.58 12.90
C ILE A 50 -15.97 -3.42 14.40
N GLY A 51 -17.06 -3.32 15.15
CA GLY A 51 -17.06 -3.31 16.61
C GLY A 51 -17.18 -4.72 17.18
N ILE A 52 -16.29 -5.09 18.10
CA ILE A 52 -16.32 -6.35 18.84
C ILE A 52 -16.47 -6.04 20.32
N ARG A 53 -17.48 -6.64 20.96
CA ARG A 53 -17.68 -6.59 22.40
C ARG A 53 -17.65 -8.01 22.95
N LYS A 54 -16.74 -8.26 23.89
CA LYS A 54 -16.61 -9.56 24.56
C LYS A 54 -17.19 -9.45 25.96
N THR A 55 -18.16 -10.30 26.25
CA THR A 55 -18.73 -10.47 27.59
C THR A 55 -18.36 -11.82 28.18
N VAL A 56 -18.25 -11.88 29.49
CA VAL A 56 -18.04 -13.12 30.25
C VAL A 56 -19.10 -13.21 31.34
N ARG A 57 -19.65 -14.41 31.49
CA ARG A 57 -20.52 -14.82 32.58
C ARG A 57 -19.87 -16.04 33.22
N TRP A 58 -19.69 -16.03 34.54
CA TRP A 58 -18.94 -17.07 35.25
C TRP A 58 -19.83 -18.27 35.62
N ASP A 59 -21.11 -18.01 35.88
CA ASP A 59 -22.17 -18.99 36.14
C ASP A 59 -23.55 -18.41 35.76
N ASP A 60 -24.59 -19.25 35.76
CA ASP A 60 -25.95 -18.86 35.35
C ASP A 60 -26.57 -17.76 36.23
N GLU A 61 -26.06 -17.55 37.45
CA GLU A 61 -26.57 -16.58 38.42
C GLU A 61 -25.81 -15.24 38.39
N SER A 62 -24.59 -15.21 37.84
CA SER A 62 -23.74 -14.03 37.73
C SER A 62 -24.16 -13.07 36.62
N ASP A 63 -23.95 -11.78 36.83
CA ASP A 63 -24.15 -10.76 35.79
C ASP A 63 -23.11 -10.89 34.66
N GLU A 64 -23.53 -10.59 33.43
CA GLU A 64 -22.61 -10.45 32.31
C GLU A 64 -21.70 -9.23 32.48
N GLN A 65 -20.40 -9.46 32.36
CA GLN A 65 -19.40 -8.40 32.43
C GLN A 65 -18.71 -8.21 31.09
N VAL A 66 -18.63 -6.96 30.61
CA VAL A 66 -17.85 -6.61 29.42
C VAL A 66 -16.37 -6.64 29.80
N VAL A 67 -15.61 -7.56 29.21
CA VAL A 67 -14.18 -7.71 29.45
C VAL A 67 -13.31 -7.09 28.35
N ALA A 68 -13.88 -6.85 27.16
CA ALA A 68 -13.22 -6.13 26.09
C ALA A 68 -14.22 -5.44 25.15
N SER A 69 -13.84 -4.27 24.64
CA SER A 69 -14.54 -3.56 23.57
C SER A 69 -13.51 -2.99 22.61
N LEU A 70 -13.55 -3.43 21.35
CA LEU A 70 -12.59 -3.07 20.30
C LEU A 70 -13.35 -2.60 19.06
N SER A 71 -12.75 -1.71 18.29
CA SER A 71 -13.28 -1.28 16.99
C SER A 71 -12.14 -1.22 15.98
N HIS A 72 -12.35 -1.84 14.83
CA HIS A 72 -11.39 -1.83 13.72
C HIS A 72 -12.06 -1.29 12.47
N GLU A 73 -11.51 -0.23 11.90
CA GLU A 73 -11.89 0.21 10.56
C GLU A 73 -11.12 -0.61 9.54
N ILE A 74 -11.85 -1.18 8.58
CA ILE A 74 -11.30 -1.89 7.42
C ILE A 74 -11.80 -1.19 6.16
N ASP A 75 -10.90 -0.92 5.23
CA ASP A 75 -11.20 -0.11 4.04
C ASP A 75 -12.12 -0.80 3.04
N HIS A 76 -12.00 -2.13 2.87
CA HIS A 76 -12.78 -2.88 1.89
C HIS A 76 -13.31 -4.16 2.52
N VAL A 77 -14.62 -4.21 2.79
CA VAL A 77 -15.29 -5.41 3.28
C VAL A 77 -16.47 -5.74 2.38
N LYS A 78 -16.57 -7.02 2.01
CA LYS A 78 -17.69 -7.56 1.23
C LYS A 78 -18.08 -8.94 1.73
N THR A 79 -19.38 -9.23 1.75
CA THR A 79 -19.90 -10.55 2.11
C THR A 79 -20.30 -11.32 0.86
N PHE A 80 -20.13 -12.65 0.90
CA PHE A 80 -20.45 -13.52 -0.23
C PHE A 80 -21.16 -14.80 0.20
N GLY A 81 -21.98 -15.31 -0.72
CA GLY A 81 -22.68 -16.59 -0.58
C GLY A 81 -23.77 -16.58 0.51
N PRO A 82 -24.50 -17.69 0.66
CA PRO A 82 -25.67 -17.78 1.55
C PRO A 82 -25.31 -17.74 3.04
N MET A 83 -24.06 -18.03 3.42
CA MET A 83 -23.60 -17.97 4.80
C MET A 83 -22.97 -16.62 5.16
N ASN A 84 -23.08 -15.60 4.29
CA ASN A 84 -22.51 -14.27 4.52
C ASN A 84 -21.01 -14.28 4.88
N TRP A 85 -20.23 -15.12 4.20
CA TRP A 85 -18.78 -15.17 4.38
C TRP A 85 -18.19 -13.79 4.11
N ALA A 86 -17.60 -13.17 5.13
CA ALA A 86 -17.08 -11.81 5.04
C ALA A 86 -15.59 -11.84 4.68
N ILE A 87 -15.20 -11.07 3.66
CA ILE A 87 -13.80 -10.85 3.32
C ILE A 87 -13.45 -9.41 3.64
N ALA A 88 -12.38 -9.24 4.41
CA ALA A 88 -11.75 -7.96 4.69
C ALA A 88 -10.49 -7.82 3.84
N LEU A 89 -10.33 -6.68 3.18
CA LEU A 89 -9.24 -6.41 2.25
C LEU A 89 -8.64 -5.03 2.55
N GLU A 90 -7.32 -5.00 2.71
CA GLU A 90 -6.53 -3.78 2.83
C GLU A 90 -5.60 -3.61 1.62
N ILE A 91 -5.32 -2.36 1.27
CA ILE A 91 -4.39 -2.02 0.18
C ILE A 91 -3.26 -1.19 0.76
N GLU A 92 -2.06 -1.74 0.75
CA GLU A 92 -0.86 -1.10 1.28
C GLU A 92 0.20 -0.98 0.19
N TRP A 93 0.26 0.21 -0.42
CA TRP A 93 1.08 0.45 -1.61
C TRP A 93 2.54 0.76 -1.28
N ASN A 94 2.82 1.43 -0.16
CA ASN A 94 4.19 1.81 0.21
C ASN A 94 4.44 1.43 1.67
N ASN A 95 4.61 0.13 1.86
CA ASN A 95 4.61 -0.43 3.18
C ASN A 95 5.90 -0.09 3.95
N LYS A 96 5.75 0.22 5.24
CA LYS A 96 6.80 0.11 6.25
C LYS A 96 6.41 -1.05 7.15
N ASP A 97 7.35 -1.91 7.51
CA ASP A 97 7.12 -3.15 8.29
C ASP A 97 6.03 -3.06 9.41
N PRO A 98 5.92 -1.98 10.21
CA PRO A 98 4.89 -1.89 11.26
C PRO A 98 3.44 -1.90 10.78
N PHE A 99 3.16 -1.51 9.53
CA PHE A 99 1.79 -1.49 9.00
C PHE A 99 1.34 -2.88 8.56
N PHE A 100 2.23 -3.66 7.94
CA PHE A 100 1.97 -5.04 7.56
C PHE A 100 1.58 -5.91 8.77
N ASP A 101 2.38 -5.85 9.83
CA ASP A 101 2.15 -6.63 11.05
C ASP A 101 0.84 -6.24 11.73
N ARG A 102 0.52 -4.93 11.75
CA ARG A 102 -0.73 -4.42 12.33
C ARG A 102 -1.95 -4.95 11.57
N ASP A 103 -1.93 -4.87 10.25
CA ASP A 103 -3.09 -5.26 9.44
C ASP A 103 -3.29 -6.79 9.48
N LEU A 104 -2.21 -7.57 9.47
CA LEU A 104 -2.27 -9.02 9.68
C LEU A 104 -2.76 -9.40 11.08
N GLU A 105 -2.28 -8.73 12.13
CA GLU A 105 -2.76 -8.99 13.50
C GLU A 105 -4.24 -8.61 13.66
N ASN A 106 -4.68 -7.52 13.02
CA ASN A 106 -6.10 -7.16 12.96
C ASN A 106 -6.92 -8.25 12.26
N PHE A 107 -6.49 -8.73 11.09
CA PHE A 107 -7.19 -9.81 10.39
C PHE A 107 -7.25 -11.10 11.21
N LYS A 108 -6.15 -11.48 11.85
CA LYS A 108 -6.11 -12.66 12.74
C LYS A 108 -7.12 -12.54 13.87
N ARG A 109 -7.20 -11.38 14.53
CA ARG A 109 -8.17 -11.12 15.60
C ARG A 109 -9.61 -11.15 15.08
N LEU A 110 -9.90 -10.44 14.00
CA LEU A 110 -11.24 -10.41 13.39
C LEU A 110 -11.70 -11.80 12.97
N HIS A 111 -10.79 -12.62 12.43
CA HIS A 111 -11.09 -14.00 12.07
C HIS A 111 -11.35 -14.87 13.31
N ALA A 112 -10.52 -14.75 14.35
CA ALA A 112 -10.70 -15.50 15.60
C ALA A 112 -12.04 -15.18 16.31
N GLU A 113 -12.50 -13.93 16.18
CA GLU A 113 -13.79 -13.47 16.73
C GLU A 113 -14.97 -13.71 15.76
N GLY A 114 -14.74 -14.37 14.62
CA GLY A 114 -15.77 -14.72 13.62
C GLY A 114 -16.32 -13.53 12.82
N ALA A 115 -15.72 -12.35 12.95
CA ALA A 115 -16.16 -11.13 12.27
C ALA A 115 -15.82 -11.13 10.77
N ILE A 116 -14.74 -11.83 10.39
CA ILE A 116 -14.37 -12.07 9.00
C ILE A 116 -14.04 -13.54 8.78
N SER A 117 -14.24 -14.01 7.55
CA SER A 117 -13.86 -15.33 7.09
C SER A 117 -12.46 -15.36 6.49
N VAL A 118 -12.05 -14.27 5.83
CA VAL A 118 -10.74 -14.13 5.19
C VAL A 118 -10.26 -12.69 5.34
N GLY A 119 -9.01 -12.52 5.75
CA GLY A 119 -8.28 -11.26 5.60
C GLY A 119 -7.38 -11.33 4.37
N ALA A 120 -7.37 -10.28 3.56
CA ALA A 120 -6.58 -10.16 2.35
C ALA A 120 -5.83 -8.83 2.35
N LEU A 121 -4.63 -8.83 1.76
CA LEU A 121 -3.81 -7.64 1.63
C LEU A 121 -3.27 -7.56 0.20
N ILE A 122 -3.43 -6.40 -0.43
CA ILE A 122 -2.80 -6.09 -1.72
C ILE A 122 -1.61 -5.17 -1.45
N THR A 123 -0.43 -5.57 -1.93
CA THR A 123 0.79 -4.77 -1.84
C THR A 123 1.65 -4.94 -3.10
N ARG A 124 2.68 -4.10 -3.25
CA ARG A 124 3.61 -4.17 -4.40
C ARG A 124 4.51 -5.40 -4.28
N GLY A 125 4.71 -6.10 -5.39
CA GLY A 125 5.68 -7.18 -5.48
C GLY A 125 7.12 -6.68 -5.57
N GLU A 126 8.07 -7.46 -5.05
CA GLU A 126 9.51 -7.16 -5.12
C GLU A 126 10.01 -7.00 -6.57
N SER A 127 9.42 -7.74 -7.51
CA SER A 127 9.74 -7.65 -8.94
C SER A 127 9.48 -6.25 -9.51
N LEU A 128 8.39 -5.59 -9.10
CA LEU A 128 8.10 -4.21 -9.52
C LEU A 128 9.19 -3.25 -9.03
N HIS A 129 9.65 -3.43 -7.79
CA HIS A 129 10.73 -2.64 -7.22
C HIS A 129 12.07 -2.89 -7.96
N ARG A 130 12.37 -4.15 -8.31
CA ARG A 130 13.57 -4.48 -9.10
C ARG A 130 13.51 -3.87 -10.51
N SER A 131 12.34 -3.88 -11.15
CA SER A 131 12.15 -3.33 -12.49
C SER A 131 12.11 -1.79 -12.54
N MET A 132 11.88 -1.11 -11.41
CA MET A 132 11.79 0.35 -11.34
C MET A 132 13.02 1.04 -11.93
N ARG A 133 14.23 0.54 -11.65
CA ARG A 133 15.49 1.08 -12.22
C ARG A 133 15.47 1.09 -13.74
N THR A 134 15.12 -0.06 -14.34
CA THR A 134 15.07 -0.22 -15.80
C THR A 134 13.99 0.67 -16.42
N LEU A 135 12.82 0.75 -15.80
CA LEU A 135 11.70 1.55 -16.31
C LEU A 135 12.01 3.05 -16.28
N LEU A 136 12.55 3.55 -15.16
CA LEU A 136 12.92 4.96 -15.01
C LEU A 136 14.09 5.33 -15.92
N ARG A 137 15.08 4.42 -16.08
CA ARG A 137 16.20 4.63 -17.01
C ARG A 137 15.70 4.75 -18.45
N ARG A 138 14.88 3.81 -18.90
CA ARG A 138 14.28 3.85 -20.24
C ARG A 138 13.48 5.13 -20.45
N PHE A 139 12.70 5.55 -19.45
CA PHE A 139 11.91 6.78 -19.52
C PHE A 139 12.79 8.02 -19.72
N ILE A 140 13.80 8.20 -18.88
CA ILE A 140 14.63 9.42 -18.90
C ILE A 140 15.48 9.49 -20.18
N ASP A 141 15.95 8.35 -20.68
CA ASP A 141 16.66 8.27 -21.98
C ASP A 141 15.73 8.62 -23.15
N GLN A 142 14.53 8.04 -23.20
CA GLN A 142 13.56 8.30 -24.27
C GLN A 142 13.10 9.76 -24.30
N LYS A 143 13.06 10.42 -23.14
CA LYS A 143 12.70 11.83 -23.03
C LYS A 143 13.88 12.78 -23.21
N GLY A 144 15.12 12.28 -23.29
CA GLY A 144 16.32 13.10 -23.44
C GLY A 144 16.51 14.10 -22.31
N ILE A 145 16.17 13.71 -21.07
CA ILE A 145 16.22 14.59 -19.92
C ILE A 145 17.60 14.52 -19.27
N ASP A 146 18.27 15.67 -19.17
CA ASP A 146 19.64 15.78 -18.67
C ASP A 146 19.79 16.72 -17.46
N ALA A 147 18.66 17.18 -16.90
CA ALA A 147 18.65 18.05 -15.74
C ALA A 147 17.40 17.81 -14.88
N VAL A 148 17.48 18.11 -13.57
CA VAL A 148 16.40 17.85 -12.62
C VAL A 148 15.18 18.73 -12.91
N GLU A 149 15.40 19.94 -13.38
CA GLU A 149 14.37 20.94 -13.66
C GLU A 149 13.39 20.44 -14.73
N ALA A 150 13.89 19.73 -15.74
CA ALA A 150 13.10 19.17 -16.83
C ALA A 150 12.21 18.00 -16.38
N LEU A 151 12.57 17.27 -15.32
CA LEU A 151 11.67 16.29 -14.70
C LEU A 151 10.43 16.96 -14.08
N GLY A 152 10.48 18.28 -13.90
CA GLY A 152 9.38 19.04 -13.38
C GLY A 152 8.13 19.02 -14.27
N GLU A 153 8.27 18.82 -15.57
CA GLU A 153 7.14 18.64 -16.49
C GLU A 153 6.33 17.35 -16.18
N PHE A 154 6.97 16.38 -15.52
CA PHE A 154 6.39 15.10 -15.14
C PHE A 154 5.99 15.04 -13.66
N GLY A 155 5.89 16.20 -13.00
CA GLY A 155 5.46 16.30 -11.61
C GLY A 155 6.54 16.02 -10.57
N TYR A 156 7.75 15.64 -10.97
CA TYR A 156 8.85 15.41 -10.02
C TYR A 156 9.32 16.74 -9.43
N ARG A 157 9.24 16.87 -8.10
CA ARG A 157 9.70 18.04 -7.34
C ARG A 157 10.56 17.60 -6.16
N PRO A 158 11.83 17.25 -6.39
CA PRO A 158 12.71 16.81 -5.31
C PRO A 158 13.01 17.95 -4.34
N THR A 159 13.24 17.60 -3.08
CA THR A 159 13.78 18.52 -2.09
C THR A 159 15.19 18.96 -2.48
N ARG A 160 15.65 20.10 -1.95
CA ARG A 160 17.02 20.59 -2.16
C ARG A 160 18.09 19.55 -1.81
N ARG A 161 17.86 18.80 -0.72
CA ARG A 161 18.74 17.69 -0.33
C ARG A 161 18.82 16.58 -1.39
N GLN A 162 17.69 16.20 -1.99
CA GLN A 162 17.66 15.20 -3.05
C GLN A 162 18.34 15.72 -4.32
N GLN A 163 18.12 16.98 -4.68
CA GLN A 163 18.84 17.65 -5.79
C GLN A 163 20.36 17.58 -5.57
N ASP A 164 20.84 17.98 -4.39
CA ASP A 164 22.28 17.95 -4.07
C ASP A 164 22.88 16.53 -4.16
N ILE A 165 22.10 15.49 -3.84
CA ILE A 165 22.54 14.09 -3.95
C ILE A 165 22.68 13.69 -5.42
N ILE A 166 21.66 14.01 -6.24
CA ILE A 166 21.64 13.70 -7.67
C ILE A 166 22.80 14.42 -8.37
N GLU A 167 22.96 15.73 -8.16
CA GLU A 167 24.00 16.52 -8.80
C GLU A 167 25.41 16.05 -8.44
N ARG A 168 25.67 15.72 -7.16
CA ARG A 168 26.97 15.19 -6.73
C ARG A 168 27.25 13.84 -7.37
N ALA A 169 26.25 12.96 -7.44
CA ALA A 169 26.40 11.67 -8.08
C ALA A 169 26.65 11.82 -9.59
N ALA A 170 25.91 12.70 -10.27
CA ALA A 170 26.05 12.99 -11.69
C ALA A 170 27.44 13.56 -12.04
N LYS A 171 27.95 14.52 -11.25
CA LYS A 171 29.29 15.08 -11.43
C LYS A 171 30.40 14.04 -11.30
N ARG A 172 30.20 13.04 -10.44
CA ARG A 172 31.16 11.95 -10.21
C ARG A 172 31.11 10.87 -11.29
N SER A 173 29.91 10.50 -11.76
CA SER A 173 29.74 9.45 -12.77
C SER A 173 29.86 9.95 -14.21
N GLY A 174 29.59 11.24 -14.44
CA GLY A 174 29.39 11.79 -15.79
C GLY A 174 28.03 11.40 -16.40
N ASP A 175 27.16 10.73 -15.65
CA ASP A 175 25.84 10.27 -16.11
C ASP A 175 24.75 10.77 -15.14
N PHE A 176 24.12 11.89 -15.52
CA PHE A 176 23.00 12.47 -14.79
C PHE A 176 21.81 11.51 -14.70
N ARG A 177 21.48 10.83 -15.80
CA ARG A 177 20.30 9.98 -15.91
C ARG A 177 20.39 8.81 -14.94
N GLN A 178 21.55 8.16 -14.89
CA GLN A 178 21.79 7.08 -13.93
C GLN A 178 21.80 7.60 -12.49
N ALA A 179 22.47 8.74 -12.25
CA ALA A 179 22.52 9.34 -10.92
C ALA A 179 21.12 9.66 -10.36
N TRP A 180 20.22 10.17 -11.20
CA TRP A 180 18.83 10.40 -10.84
C TRP A 180 18.08 9.09 -10.55
N VAL A 181 18.17 8.09 -11.44
CA VAL A 181 17.51 6.78 -11.24
C VAL A 181 17.91 6.17 -9.90
N ASP A 182 19.20 6.16 -9.59
CA ASP A 182 19.71 5.57 -8.35
C ASP A 182 19.24 6.32 -7.11
N ALA A 183 19.26 7.65 -7.15
CA ALA A 183 18.78 8.49 -6.06
C ALA A 183 17.27 8.34 -5.85
N PHE A 184 16.50 8.27 -6.93
CA PHE A 184 15.05 8.09 -6.89
C PHE A 184 14.67 6.75 -6.25
N VAL A 185 15.22 5.66 -6.77
CA VAL A 185 14.90 4.30 -6.28
C VAL A 185 15.33 4.13 -4.83
N ARG A 186 16.49 4.68 -4.45
CA ARG A 186 16.94 4.65 -3.06
C ARG A 186 16.00 5.42 -2.13
N ALA A 187 15.54 6.60 -2.53
CA ALA A 187 14.61 7.38 -1.71
C ALA A 187 13.29 6.62 -1.48
N GLU A 188 12.82 5.86 -2.47
CA GLU A 188 11.68 4.95 -2.34
C GLU A 188 11.96 3.81 -1.35
N SER A 189 13.15 3.18 -1.40
CA SER A 189 13.55 2.13 -0.45
C SER A 189 13.75 2.65 0.98
N ASP A 190 14.30 3.85 1.15
CA ASP A 190 14.51 4.46 2.46
C ASP A 190 13.17 4.87 3.11
N GLN A 191 12.13 5.14 2.31
CA GLN A 191 10.76 5.27 2.82
C GLN A 191 10.21 3.95 3.37
N VAL A 192 10.63 2.80 2.83
CA VAL A 192 10.24 1.47 3.32
C VAL A 192 11.03 1.08 4.59
N ALA A 193 12.34 1.39 4.65
CA ALA A 193 13.24 0.92 5.70
C ALA A 193 13.34 1.78 6.98
N SER A 194 12.72 2.97 7.00
CA SER A 194 12.82 3.91 8.13
C SER A 194 11.85 3.60 9.28
N TYR A 195 12.10 2.54 10.06
CA TYR A 195 11.70 2.46 11.47
C TYR A 195 12.70 1.59 12.26
N PRO A 196 13.32 2.09 13.35
CA PRO A 196 14.06 1.22 14.25
C PRO A 196 13.05 0.37 15.03
N ALA A 197 13.33 -0.92 15.16
CA ALA A 197 12.61 -1.82 16.06
C ALA A 197 12.62 -1.25 17.49
N ALA A 198 11.56 -0.53 17.85
CA ALA A 198 11.30 -0.12 19.23
C ALA A 198 10.18 -1.02 19.76
N LEU A 199 10.49 -2.29 19.96
CA LEU A 199 9.75 -3.17 20.85
C LEU A 199 10.32 -2.95 22.26
N LYS A 200 9.51 -2.29 23.11
CA LYS A 200 9.55 -2.45 24.56
C LYS A 200 8.46 -3.42 24.95
#